data_AF-A0A6A6S4N0-F1
#
_entry.id   AF-A0A6A6S4N0-F1
#
_cell.length_a   1.000
_cell.length_b   1.000
_cell.length_c   1.000
_cell.angle_alpha   90.00
_cell.angle_beta   90.00
_cell.angle_gamma   90.00
#
_symmetry.space_group_name_H-M   'P 1'
#
loop_
_entity.id
_entity.type
_entity.pdbx_description
1 polymer ?
#
loop_
_entity_poly.entity_id
_entity_poly.type
_entity_poly.pdbx_seq_one_letter_code
_entity_poly.pdbx_strand_id
1 'polypeptide(L)'
;MTSTLLWGLGTALSSISLVFLPTTRASESIPGTNGAEVYLPGSEGFAQANARWSAVDAPSFDTIVKVKNEAHVQAIIKYANTINKPFLTISGGHGQHSALGNLENGIGIWLRGINHIDIVDNGTAALIGGGVLNGDLIPTLWNQGKQTTTTGCDCVGYVAPVLGGGHGWLQGRYGLATDQLLSARMVLANGSAITVSDQKNEDLFWAIRGAGHNFGVVTEIKVKIYDVGEEQKQWAVSGFTFEQEKLESVFAVANTWLESKDRPKEMVHFGLFGFNYELDPKKPLVSVWVYWQGPAIPSVYTDPLYALNPLAVDSSVTNLQDVNQHMRASKDGVTCAKGYSRLFYPVSLFSWSLPNLRAALDIFSSMPPAYNSSVVLLEAYSTNLVHEIPSKSTAYPDRESEILASPMLTYAADPSLDEEALEFGEKMRNALLVGTGLKLNAYVNYARGDESVEAVYGYENWRLDKLRGLKQAYDPEGRFSFYAPIE
;
A
#
# COMPACT_ATOMS: atom_id res chain seq x y z
N MET A 1 22.08 19.33 -3.79
CA MET A 1 21.86 18.34 -2.71
C MET A 1 21.24 19.10 -1.54
N THR A 2 19.95 19.36 -1.64
CA THR A 2 19.13 20.00 -0.60
C THR A 2 18.34 18.89 0.08
N SER A 3 18.54 18.71 1.37
CA SER A 3 17.82 17.73 2.19
C SER A 3 16.35 18.13 2.26
N THR A 4 15.45 17.36 1.66
CA THR A 4 14.00 17.54 1.77
C THR A 4 13.56 17.31 3.21
N LEU A 5 12.90 18.28 3.84
CA LEU A 5 12.44 18.28 5.24
C LEU A 5 11.15 17.46 5.42
N LEU A 6 11.09 16.27 4.83
CA LEU A 6 9.89 15.42 4.92
C LEU A 6 9.77 14.69 6.27
N TRP A 7 10.87 14.51 7.02
CA TRP A 7 10.87 13.77 8.28
C TRP A 7 12.02 14.23 9.19
N GLY A 8 11.69 14.97 10.25
CA GLY A 8 12.61 15.25 11.36
C GLY A 8 12.47 14.16 12.42
N LEU A 9 13.07 12.99 12.20
CA LEU A 9 13.15 11.94 13.22
C LEU A 9 14.58 11.82 13.74
N GLY A 10 14.74 12.06 15.04
CA GLY A 10 16.00 11.84 15.75
C GLY A 10 16.42 10.38 15.64
N THR A 11 17.58 10.14 15.06
CA THR A 11 18.19 8.81 14.94
C THR A 11 18.76 8.38 16.28
N ALA A 12 18.17 7.37 16.92
CA ALA A 12 18.86 6.54 17.90
C ALA A 12 19.00 5.13 17.31
N LEU A 13 20.10 4.89 16.60
CA LEU A 13 20.48 3.55 16.14
C LEU A 13 21.21 2.84 17.29
N SER A 14 20.55 1.88 17.94
CA SER A 14 21.22 0.87 18.76
C SER A 14 21.38 -0.40 17.92
N SER A 15 22.60 -0.63 17.43
CA SER A 15 22.98 -1.88 16.78
C SER A 15 23.11 -2.99 17.82
N ILE A 16 22.13 -3.89 17.89
CA ILE A 16 22.26 -5.17 18.59
C ILE A 16 22.82 -6.19 17.59
N SER A 17 24.10 -6.54 17.73
CA SER A 17 24.69 -7.67 17.02
C SER A 17 24.26 -8.97 17.70
N LEU A 18 23.27 -9.67 17.15
CA LEU A 18 23.02 -11.07 17.50
C LEU A 18 24.05 -11.96 16.81
N VAL A 19 24.84 -12.68 17.60
CA VAL A 19 25.72 -13.76 17.12
C VAL A 19 24.86 -15.00 16.89
N PHE A 20 24.62 -15.35 15.62
CA PHE A 20 23.91 -16.58 15.25
C PHE A 20 24.90 -17.75 15.13
N LEU A 21 24.64 -18.82 15.88
CA LEU A 21 25.29 -20.12 15.66
C LEU A 21 24.56 -20.84 14.52
N PRO A 22 25.26 -21.41 13.53
CA PRO A 22 24.63 -22.11 12.43
C PRO A 22 24.10 -23.47 12.93
N THR A 23 22.81 -23.54 13.27
CA THR A 23 22.11 -24.81 13.42
C THR A 23 21.39 -25.12 12.11
N THR A 24 22.10 -25.77 11.18
CA THR A 24 21.47 -26.44 10.05
C THR A 24 20.78 -27.73 10.55
N ARG A 25 19.58 -27.60 11.12
CA ARG A 25 18.63 -28.74 11.06
C ARG A 25 18.15 -28.82 9.62
N ALA A 26 18.51 -29.89 8.92
CA ALA A 26 17.86 -30.22 7.65
C ALA A 26 16.35 -30.34 7.91
N SER A 27 15.53 -29.50 7.25
CA SER A 27 14.08 -29.67 7.31
C SER A 27 13.71 -30.91 6.51
N GLU A 28 12.62 -31.55 6.93
CA GLU A 28 11.79 -32.34 6.04
C GLU A 28 11.57 -31.53 4.76
N SER A 29 12.02 -32.05 3.62
CA SER A 29 11.86 -31.39 2.33
C SER A 29 10.37 -31.37 1.99
N ILE A 30 9.78 -30.20 1.73
CA ILE A 30 8.43 -30.14 1.17
C ILE A 30 8.47 -30.85 -0.19
N PRO A 31 7.69 -31.92 -0.41
CA PRO A 31 7.72 -32.65 -1.67
C PRO A 31 7.39 -31.73 -2.85
N GLY A 32 8.17 -31.80 -3.93
CA GLY A 32 7.94 -31.02 -5.14
C GLY A 32 8.55 -29.61 -5.15
N THR A 33 9.34 -29.23 -4.13
CA THR A 33 10.05 -27.93 -4.10
C THR A 33 11.55 -28.07 -4.42
N ASN A 34 11.91 -29.00 -5.32
CA ASN A 34 13.31 -29.26 -5.67
C ASN A 34 13.98 -27.99 -6.21
N GLY A 35 15.08 -27.58 -5.58
CA GLY A 35 15.81 -26.36 -5.94
C GLY A 35 15.22 -25.07 -5.37
N ALA A 36 14.11 -25.11 -4.62
CA ALA A 36 13.69 -24.01 -3.76
C ALA A 36 14.65 -23.85 -2.57
N GLU A 37 14.71 -22.65 -1.99
CA GLU A 37 15.43 -22.45 -0.74
C GLU A 37 14.42 -22.55 0.41
N VAL A 38 14.68 -23.45 1.36
CA VAL A 38 13.82 -23.69 2.53
C VAL A 38 14.54 -23.15 3.76
N TYR A 39 13.88 -22.25 4.49
CA TYR A 39 14.42 -21.60 5.67
C TYR A 39 13.61 -22.01 6.91
N LEU A 40 14.34 -22.33 7.98
CA LEU A 40 13.78 -22.65 9.29
C LEU A 40 14.09 -21.55 10.31
N PRO A 41 13.30 -21.43 11.39
CA PRO A 41 13.59 -20.56 12.51
C PRO A 41 15.04 -20.69 12.99
N GLY A 42 15.69 -19.55 13.21
CA GLY A 42 17.11 -19.46 13.60
C GLY A 42 18.08 -19.29 12.43
N SER A 43 17.64 -19.46 11.18
CA SER A 43 18.46 -19.14 10.00
C SER A 43 18.34 -17.67 9.58
N GLU A 44 19.40 -17.12 8.96
CA GLU A 44 19.38 -15.76 8.42
C GLU A 44 18.30 -15.58 7.34
N GLY A 45 18.17 -16.55 6.43
CA GLY A 45 17.14 -16.52 5.38
C GLY A 45 15.73 -16.47 5.96
N PHE A 46 15.47 -17.18 7.07
CA PHE A 46 14.20 -17.10 7.77
C PHE A 46 14.00 -15.71 8.38
N ALA A 47 15.00 -15.16 9.08
CA ALA A 47 14.90 -13.83 9.67
C ALA A 47 14.63 -12.73 8.62
N GLN A 48 15.31 -12.79 7.47
CA GLN A 48 15.11 -11.84 6.37
C GLN A 48 13.70 -11.95 5.76
N ALA A 49 13.22 -13.18 5.50
CA ALA A 49 11.91 -13.42 4.92
C ALA A 49 10.76 -13.11 5.89
N ASN A 50 10.99 -13.31 7.19
CA ASN A 50 10.03 -13.04 8.26
C ASN A 50 10.01 -11.56 8.68
N ALA A 51 11.01 -10.76 8.29
CA ALA A 51 11.07 -9.35 8.62
C ALA A 51 9.93 -8.58 7.93
N ARG A 52 9.03 -8.01 8.73
CA ARG A 52 7.85 -7.26 8.27
C ARG A 52 8.03 -5.75 8.36
N TRP A 53 7.21 -5.05 7.57
CA TRP A 53 7.08 -3.60 7.65
C TRP A 53 6.30 -3.14 8.90
N SER A 54 5.31 -3.92 9.36
CA SER A 54 4.65 -3.73 10.65
C SER A 54 4.81 -4.97 11.52
N ALA A 55 5.19 -4.74 12.78
CA ALA A 55 5.34 -5.78 13.80
C ALA A 55 4.02 -6.20 14.47
N VAL A 56 2.95 -5.39 14.37
CA VAL A 56 1.65 -5.70 14.98
C VAL A 56 0.97 -6.84 14.21
N ASP A 57 0.27 -7.72 14.95
CA ASP A 57 -0.43 -8.91 14.46
C ASP A 57 0.40 -9.72 13.46
N ALA A 58 1.66 -9.95 13.81
CA ALA A 58 2.56 -10.71 12.97
C ALA A 58 2.11 -12.19 12.89
N PRO A 59 2.02 -12.76 11.68
CA PRO A 59 1.82 -14.20 11.49
C PRO A 59 3.05 -14.95 12.00
N SER A 60 2.84 -16.16 12.49
CA SER A 60 3.90 -17.06 12.92
C SER A 60 4.17 -18.14 11.87
N PHE A 61 5.43 -18.27 11.46
CA PHE A 61 5.89 -19.31 10.54
C PHE A 61 6.84 -20.28 11.24
N ASP A 62 6.76 -21.57 10.89
CA ASP A 62 7.79 -22.55 11.29
C ASP A 62 8.66 -23.00 10.12
N THR A 63 8.29 -22.61 8.90
CA THR A 63 9.06 -22.81 7.67
C THR A 63 8.71 -21.70 6.68
N ILE A 64 9.72 -21.15 6.02
CA ILE A 64 9.53 -20.23 4.89
C ILE A 64 10.26 -20.79 3.68
N VAL A 65 9.55 -20.90 2.55
CA VAL A 65 10.12 -21.37 1.29
C VAL A 65 10.20 -20.24 0.29
N LYS A 66 11.41 -19.91 -0.15
CA LYS A 66 11.63 -19.00 -1.26
C LYS A 66 11.42 -19.74 -2.58
N VAL A 67 10.26 -19.51 -3.17
CA VAL A 67 9.86 -20.18 -4.41
C VAL A 67 10.56 -19.55 -5.62
N LYS A 68 10.80 -20.36 -6.66
CA LYS A 68 11.48 -19.94 -7.90
C LYS A 68 10.56 -19.97 -9.11
N ASN A 69 9.39 -20.61 -8.98
CA ASN A 69 8.43 -20.80 -10.07
C ASN A 69 7.06 -21.18 -9.48
N GLU A 70 6.05 -21.19 -10.34
CA GLU A 70 4.67 -21.55 -10.00
C GLU A 70 4.53 -22.98 -9.46
N ALA A 71 5.31 -23.94 -9.99
CA ALA A 71 5.23 -25.33 -9.56
C ALA A 71 5.59 -25.52 -8.08
N HIS A 72 6.54 -24.74 -7.54
CA HIS A 72 6.84 -24.75 -6.10
C HIS A 72 5.64 -24.27 -5.27
N VAL A 73 4.94 -23.22 -5.73
CA VAL A 73 3.73 -22.72 -5.04
C VAL A 73 2.64 -23.79 -5.04
N GLN A 74 2.39 -24.46 -6.18
CA GLN A 74 1.45 -25.57 -6.26
C GLN A 74 1.81 -26.72 -5.30
N ALA A 75 3.09 -27.08 -5.25
CA ALA A 75 3.59 -28.15 -4.39
C ALA A 75 3.39 -27.83 -2.90
N ILE A 76 3.72 -26.61 -2.49
CA ILE A 76 3.54 -26.16 -1.10
C ILE A 76 2.07 -26.17 -0.71
N ILE A 77 1.18 -25.62 -1.53
CA ILE A 77 -0.27 -25.60 -1.22
C ILE A 77 -0.84 -27.01 -1.12
N LYS A 78 -0.50 -27.90 -2.07
CA LYS A 78 -0.93 -29.30 -2.03
C LYS A 78 -0.44 -29.99 -0.77
N TYR A 79 0.85 -29.84 -0.44
CA TYR A 79 1.42 -30.41 0.77
C TYR A 79 0.75 -29.88 2.03
N ALA A 80 0.62 -28.56 2.16
CA ALA A 80 -0.05 -27.90 3.27
C ALA A 80 -1.48 -28.43 3.47
N ASN A 81 -2.23 -28.65 2.38
CA ASN A 81 -3.55 -29.24 2.44
C ASN A 81 -3.55 -30.67 2.99
N THR A 82 -2.56 -31.51 2.61
CA THR A 82 -2.48 -32.90 3.11
C THR A 82 -2.27 -33.01 4.62
N ILE A 83 -1.61 -32.02 5.22
CA ILE A 83 -1.32 -31.96 6.65
C ILE A 83 -2.18 -30.93 7.39
N ASN A 84 -3.17 -30.35 6.71
CA ASN A 84 -4.03 -29.29 7.19
C ASN A 84 -3.28 -28.11 7.86
N LYS A 85 -2.18 -27.67 7.24
CA LYS A 85 -1.33 -26.59 7.76
C LYS A 85 -1.66 -25.27 7.08
N PRO A 86 -1.81 -24.15 7.84
CA PRO A 86 -2.04 -22.85 7.22
C PRO A 86 -0.79 -22.38 6.47
N PHE A 87 -0.99 -21.55 5.46
CA PHE A 87 0.08 -20.96 4.68
C PHE A 87 -0.26 -19.52 4.31
N LEU A 88 0.77 -18.71 4.09
CA LEU A 88 0.61 -17.32 3.67
C LEU A 88 1.70 -16.92 2.70
N THR A 89 1.31 -16.13 1.71
CA THR A 89 2.21 -15.62 0.69
C THR A 89 2.92 -14.38 1.20
N ILE A 90 4.23 -14.31 0.96
CA ILE A 90 5.08 -13.17 1.30
C ILE A 90 5.63 -12.59 -0.02
N SER A 91 5.25 -11.37 -0.35
CA SER A 91 5.87 -10.58 -1.42
C SER A 91 6.80 -9.52 -0.81
N GLY A 92 6.32 -8.27 -0.64
CA GLY A 92 7.07 -7.20 0.05
C GLY A 92 6.96 -7.19 1.58
N GLY A 93 6.03 -7.93 2.18
CA GLY A 93 5.88 -8.00 3.65
C GLY A 93 5.24 -6.77 4.30
N HIS A 94 4.37 -6.06 3.57
CA HIS A 94 3.71 -4.82 4.00
C HIS A 94 2.30 -4.99 4.58
N GLY A 95 1.73 -6.20 4.57
CA GLY A 95 0.41 -6.42 5.17
C GLY A 95 0.42 -6.11 6.67
N GLN A 96 -0.62 -5.42 7.15
CA GLN A 96 -0.79 -5.05 8.57
C GLN A 96 -2.14 -5.48 9.17
N HIS A 97 -3.05 -5.98 8.34
CA HIS A 97 -4.41 -6.35 8.74
C HIS A 97 -4.40 -7.36 9.89
N SER A 98 -5.28 -7.20 10.87
CA SER A 98 -5.32 -7.99 12.12
C SER A 98 -5.42 -9.51 11.88
N ALA A 99 -6.19 -9.92 10.87
CA ALA A 99 -6.31 -11.33 10.47
C ALA A 99 -4.98 -12.03 10.14
N LEU A 100 -3.88 -11.29 9.92
CA LEU A 100 -2.55 -11.87 9.75
C LEU A 100 -2.09 -12.60 11.02
N GLY A 101 -2.43 -12.07 12.21
CA GLY A 101 -2.10 -12.67 13.50
C GLY A 101 -2.77 -14.02 13.74
N ASN A 102 -3.83 -14.34 13.00
CA ASN A 102 -4.54 -15.63 13.10
C ASN A 102 -3.75 -16.79 12.47
N LEU A 103 -2.69 -16.50 11.69
CA LEU A 103 -1.83 -17.53 11.14
C LEU A 103 -0.79 -17.94 12.17
N GLU A 104 -0.96 -19.13 12.75
CA GLU A 104 -0.01 -19.71 13.69
C GLU A 104 0.73 -20.91 13.08
N ASN A 105 2.05 -20.95 13.29
CA ASN A 105 2.93 -22.05 12.88
C ASN A 105 2.74 -22.48 11.42
N GLY A 106 2.52 -21.53 10.52
CA GLY A 106 2.21 -21.81 9.11
C GLY A 106 3.45 -21.90 8.21
N ILE A 107 3.20 -22.16 6.94
CA ILE A 107 4.22 -22.15 5.88
C ILE A 107 4.21 -20.79 5.17
N GLY A 108 5.35 -20.09 5.19
CA GLY A 108 5.54 -18.88 4.39
C GLY A 108 5.92 -19.21 2.95
N ILE A 109 5.15 -18.73 1.98
CA ILE A 109 5.46 -18.84 0.54
C ILE A 109 6.10 -17.54 0.09
N TRP A 110 7.42 -17.47 0.09
CA TRP A 110 8.15 -16.24 -0.22
C TRP A 110 8.40 -16.11 -1.72
N LEU A 111 7.67 -15.19 -2.37
CA LEU A 111 7.65 -15.03 -3.82
C LEU A 111 8.89 -14.32 -4.39
N ARG A 112 9.83 -13.83 -3.57
CA ARG A 112 10.97 -13.04 -4.05
C ARG A 112 11.91 -13.76 -5.03
N GLY A 113 11.77 -15.08 -5.22
CA GLY A 113 12.45 -15.79 -6.31
C GLY A 113 11.70 -15.80 -7.65
N ILE A 114 10.48 -15.25 -7.73
CA ILE A 114 9.69 -15.00 -8.95
C ILE A 114 9.63 -13.49 -9.17
N ASN A 115 10.76 -12.90 -9.57
CA ASN A 115 11.00 -11.45 -9.61
C ASN A 115 11.36 -10.92 -11.02
N HIS A 116 10.93 -11.60 -12.07
CA HIS A 116 11.15 -11.19 -13.46
C HIS A 116 10.22 -10.03 -13.87
N ILE A 117 10.71 -9.21 -14.81
CA ILE A 117 9.98 -8.10 -15.43
C ILE A 117 10.32 -8.13 -16.92
N ASP A 118 9.39 -8.56 -17.75
CA ASP A 118 9.60 -8.70 -19.20
C ASP A 118 8.64 -7.81 -19.97
N ILE A 119 9.17 -6.90 -20.80
CA ILE A 119 8.36 -6.09 -21.71
C ILE A 119 7.92 -6.97 -22.90
N VAL A 120 6.62 -7.02 -23.14
CA VAL A 120 5.99 -7.88 -24.16
C VAL A 120 5.05 -7.07 -25.06
N ASP A 121 4.43 -7.74 -26.04
CA ASP A 121 3.47 -7.16 -26.98
C ASP A 121 3.99 -5.89 -27.67
N ASN A 122 5.24 -5.93 -28.16
CA ASN A 122 5.89 -4.78 -28.80
C ASN A 122 5.96 -3.52 -27.92
N GLY A 123 6.00 -3.69 -26.59
CA GLY A 123 6.18 -2.57 -25.65
C GLY A 123 4.90 -1.95 -25.13
N THR A 124 3.74 -2.59 -25.30
CA THR A 124 2.46 -2.13 -24.75
C THR A 124 2.06 -2.85 -23.46
N ALA A 125 2.76 -3.93 -23.10
CA ALA A 125 2.52 -4.66 -21.86
C ALA A 125 3.82 -5.14 -21.20
N ALA A 126 3.74 -5.49 -19.92
CA ALA A 126 4.81 -6.17 -19.19
C ALA A 126 4.28 -7.40 -18.45
N LEU A 127 5.06 -8.48 -18.46
CA LEU A 127 4.91 -9.64 -17.56
C LEU A 127 5.73 -9.39 -16.30
N ILE A 128 5.10 -9.51 -15.14
CA ILE A 128 5.69 -9.16 -13.85
C ILE A 128 5.47 -10.32 -12.88
N GLY A 129 6.56 -10.86 -12.35
CA GLY A 129 6.52 -11.90 -11.33
C GLY A 129 5.92 -11.43 -10.00
N GLY A 130 5.22 -12.32 -9.30
CA GLY A 130 4.51 -12.02 -8.03
C GLY A 130 5.42 -11.53 -6.90
N GLY A 131 6.73 -11.77 -7.01
CA GLY A 131 7.72 -11.29 -6.07
C GLY A 131 8.18 -9.85 -6.30
N VAL A 132 7.96 -9.25 -7.47
CA VAL A 132 8.52 -7.94 -7.85
C VAL A 132 8.09 -6.82 -6.88
N LEU A 133 9.03 -5.96 -6.47
CA LEU A 133 8.74 -4.74 -5.71
C LEU A 133 8.60 -3.52 -6.63
N ASN A 134 7.94 -2.45 -6.17
CA ASN A 134 7.88 -1.19 -6.92
C ASN A 134 9.27 -0.66 -7.29
N GLY A 135 10.23 -0.70 -6.36
CA GLY A 135 11.60 -0.25 -6.62
C GLY A 135 12.43 -1.20 -7.47
N ASP A 136 11.87 -2.35 -7.88
CA ASP A 136 12.40 -3.16 -8.98
C ASP A 136 11.73 -2.72 -10.31
N LEU A 137 10.39 -2.59 -10.30
CA LEU A 137 9.58 -2.32 -11.48
C LEU A 137 9.81 -0.92 -12.09
N ILE A 138 9.71 0.11 -11.26
CA ILE A 138 9.73 1.50 -11.71
C ILE A 138 11.02 1.81 -12.49
N PRO A 139 12.24 1.61 -11.94
CA PRO A 139 13.46 1.89 -12.70
C PRO A 139 13.62 0.97 -13.92
N THR A 140 13.19 -0.28 -13.87
CA THR A 140 13.27 -1.19 -15.03
C THR A 140 12.44 -0.68 -16.20
N LEU A 141 11.19 -0.26 -15.97
CA LEU A 141 10.36 0.31 -17.03
C LEU A 141 10.87 1.69 -17.46
N TRP A 142 11.23 2.55 -16.51
CA TRP A 142 11.66 3.93 -16.79
C TRP A 142 12.90 3.97 -17.68
N ASN A 143 13.89 3.11 -17.43
CA ASN A 143 15.09 2.99 -18.25
C ASN A 143 14.83 2.51 -19.69
N GLN A 144 13.65 1.95 -19.96
CA GLN A 144 13.19 1.57 -21.30
C GLN A 144 12.25 2.62 -21.91
N GLY A 145 12.12 3.79 -21.28
CA GLY A 145 11.17 4.83 -21.70
C GLY A 145 9.71 4.45 -21.46
N LYS A 146 9.45 3.52 -20.53
CA LYS A 146 8.12 3.00 -20.21
C LYS A 146 7.70 3.32 -18.79
N GLN A 147 6.40 3.28 -18.54
CA GLN A 147 5.79 3.49 -17.22
C GLN A 147 4.46 2.75 -17.10
N THR A 148 3.97 2.57 -15.87
CA THR A 148 2.62 2.09 -15.57
C THR A 148 2.17 2.65 -14.23
N THR A 149 0.89 2.54 -13.88
CA THR A 149 0.42 2.94 -12.55
C THR A 149 1.06 2.04 -11.49
N THR A 150 1.88 2.64 -10.62
CA THR A 150 2.53 2.02 -9.46
C THR A 150 2.06 2.66 -8.16
N THR A 151 2.48 2.12 -7.01
CA THR A 151 2.16 2.68 -5.68
C THR A 151 3.34 3.42 -5.05
N GLY A 152 3.12 4.11 -3.93
CA GLY A 152 4.01 5.14 -3.39
C GLY A 152 5.25 4.68 -2.59
N CYS A 153 5.60 3.40 -2.56
CA CYS A 153 6.75 2.89 -1.78
C CYS A 153 7.52 1.80 -2.52
N ASP A 154 8.84 1.93 -2.61
CA ASP A 154 9.70 1.04 -3.39
C ASP A 154 9.87 -0.35 -2.78
N CYS A 155 9.73 -0.49 -1.47
CA CYS A 155 9.80 -1.75 -0.74
C CYS A 155 8.50 -2.58 -0.82
N VAL A 156 7.39 -1.98 -1.27
CA VAL A 156 6.11 -2.67 -1.42
C VAL A 156 6.15 -3.61 -2.62
N GLY A 157 5.63 -4.83 -2.45
CA GLY A 157 5.45 -5.77 -3.56
C GLY A 157 4.39 -5.27 -4.52
N TYR A 158 4.69 -5.15 -5.80
CA TYR A 158 3.82 -4.50 -6.79
C TYR A 158 2.46 -5.19 -6.95
N VAL A 159 2.45 -6.53 -6.95
CA VAL A 159 1.23 -7.31 -7.20
C VAL A 159 0.20 -7.17 -6.08
N ALA A 160 0.62 -7.11 -4.80
CA ALA A 160 -0.34 -7.11 -3.70
C ALA A 160 -1.28 -5.87 -3.74
N PRO A 161 -0.79 -4.63 -3.88
CA PRO A 161 -1.68 -3.49 -4.06
C PRO A 161 -2.57 -3.56 -5.30
N VAL A 162 -2.08 -4.10 -6.43
CA VAL A 162 -2.88 -4.33 -7.64
C VAL A 162 -4.11 -5.19 -7.34
N LEU A 163 -3.99 -6.18 -6.44
CA LEU A 163 -5.09 -7.06 -6.05
C LEU A 163 -6.17 -6.37 -5.20
N GLY A 164 -5.83 -5.27 -4.54
CA GLY A 164 -6.76 -4.47 -3.73
C GLY A 164 -7.25 -3.18 -4.39
N GLY A 165 -6.76 -2.84 -5.59
CA GLY A 165 -7.03 -1.56 -6.28
C GLY A 165 -5.74 -0.88 -6.70
N GLY A 166 -4.94 -0.42 -5.74
CA GLY A 166 -3.61 0.13 -5.99
C GLY A 166 -3.65 1.61 -6.36
N HIS A 167 -3.80 2.48 -5.36
CA HIS A 167 -3.64 3.92 -5.52
C HIS A 167 -2.19 4.32 -5.82
N GLY A 168 -2.02 5.36 -6.62
CA GLY A 168 -0.69 5.93 -6.84
C GLY A 168 -0.59 7.00 -7.92
N TRP A 169 0.65 7.32 -8.28
CA TRP A 169 1.06 8.57 -8.94
C TRP A 169 0.40 8.83 -10.31
N LEU A 170 0.16 7.78 -11.10
CA LEU A 170 -0.36 7.91 -12.46
C LEU A 170 -1.87 7.64 -12.58
N GLN A 171 -2.57 7.40 -11.47
CA GLN A 171 -3.94 6.89 -11.52
C GLN A 171 -4.91 7.86 -12.21
N GLY A 172 -4.64 9.17 -12.14
CA GLY A 172 -5.39 10.19 -12.86
C GLY A 172 -5.40 10.00 -14.37
N ARG A 173 -4.28 9.54 -14.94
CA ARG A 173 -4.11 9.35 -16.38
C ARG A 173 -4.52 7.96 -16.85
N TYR A 174 -4.24 6.94 -16.05
CA TYR A 174 -4.32 5.54 -16.50
C TYR A 174 -5.30 4.68 -15.68
N GLY A 175 -5.92 5.22 -14.62
CA GLY A 175 -6.70 4.46 -13.66
C GLY A 175 -5.82 3.80 -12.61
N LEU A 176 -6.42 3.12 -11.65
CA LEU A 176 -5.72 2.44 -10.56
C LEU A 176 -4.75 1.37 -11.09
N ALA A 177 -3.84 0.87 -10.25
CA ALA A 177 -2.92 -0.20 -10.65
C ALA A 177 -3.69 -1.46 -11.11
N THR A 178 -4.85 -1.74 -10.49
CA THR A 178 -5.74 -2.83 -10.88
C THR A 178 -6.36 -2.66 -12.28
N ASP A 179 -6.52 -1.41 -12.73
CA ASP A 179 -7.04 -1.10 -14.06
C ASP A 179 -5.98 -1.36 -15.14
N GLN A 180 -4.71 -1.56 -14.74
CA GLN A 180 -3.63 -1.94 -15.65
C GLN A 180 -3.62 -3.43 -15.96
N LEU A 181 -4.29 -4.25 -15.14
CA LEU A 181 -4.23 -5.70 -15.23
C LEU A 181 -4.93 -6.21 -16.51
N LEU A 182 -4.22 -7.00 -17.30
CA LEU A 182 -4.71 -7.69 -18.51
C LEU A 182 -5.00 -9.17 -18.23
N SER A 183 -4.13 -9.82 -17.45
CA SER A 183 -4.31 -11.20 -17.02
C SER A 183 -3.44 -11.53 -15.81
N ALA A 184 -3.76 -12.60 -15.09
CA ALA A 184 -2.90 -13.14 -14.04
C ALA A 184 -2.75 -14.67 -14.13
N ARG A 185 -1.56 -15.15 -13.79
CA ARG A 185 -1.28 -16.54 -13.42
C ARG A 185 -1.46 -16.67 -11.91
N MET A 186 -2.29 -17.61 -11.48
CA MET A 186 -2.53 -17.82 -10.05
C MET A 186 -2.70 -19.29 -9.67
N VAL A 187 -2.30 -19.62 -8.46
CA VAL A 187 -2.49 -20.93 -7.84
C VAL A 187 -3.64 -20.87 -6.83
N LEU A 188 -4.65 -21.70 -7.03
CA LEU A 188 -5.86 -21.79 -6.21
C LEU A 188 -5.65 -22.59 -4.92
N ALA A 189 -6.67 -22.63 -4.07
CA ALA A 189 -6.63 -23.26 -2.74
C ALA A 189 -6.36 -24.76 -2.82
N ASN A 190 -6.81 -25.42 -3.90
CA ASN A 190 -6.53 -26.83 -4.17
C ASN A 190 -5.13 -27.09 -4.79
N GLY A 191 -4.33 -26.05 -5.02
CA GLY A 191 -3.00 -26.11 -5.62
C GLY A 191 -3.00 -26.27 -7.15
N SER A 192 -4.15 -26.17 -7.82
CA SER A 192 -4.21 -26.04 -9.28
C SER A 192 -3.81 -24.64 -9.73
N ALA A 193 -3.18 -24.53 -10.89
CA ALA A 193 -2.75 -23.25 -11.43
C ALA A 193 -3.58 -22.88 -12.66
N ILE A 194 -4.06 -21.64 -12.70
CA ILE A 194 -4.99 -21.14 -13.71
C ILE A 194 -4.52 -19.80 -14.26
N THR A 195 -5.07 -19.44 -15.42
CA THR A 195 -4.99 -18.09 -15.97
C THR A 195 -6.35 -17.43 -15.81
N VAL A 196 -6.37 -16.21 -15.31
CA VAL A 196 -7.57 -15.36 -15.24
C VAL A 196 -7.38 -14.14 -16.14
N SER A 197 -8.38 -13.80 -16.95
CA SER A 197 -8.42 -12.62 -17.82
C SER A 197 -9.87 -12.28 -18.18
N ASP A 198 -10.05 -11.27 -19.02
CA ASP A 198 -11.33 -10.90 -19.65
C ASP A 198 -11.92 -11.94 -20.61
N GLN A 199 -11.21 -13.05 -20.86
CA GLN A 199 -11.63 -14.13 -21.77
C GLN A 199 -11.58 -15.52 -21.10
N LYS A 200 -11.12 -15.59 -19.85
CA LYS A 200 -10.90 -16.86 -19.16
C LYS A 200 -11.05 -16.67 -17.65
N ASN A 201 -11.97 -17.40 -17.02
CA ASN A 201 -12.31 -17.22 -15.60
C ASN A 201 -12.61 -15.74 -15.29
N GLU A 202 -13.48 -15.13 -16.10
CA GLU A 202 -13.77 -13.68 -16.12
C GLU A 202 -14.31 -13.17 -14.78
N ASP A 203 -15.08 -14.01 -14.10
CA ASP A 203 -15.65 -13.77 -12.79
C ASP A 203 -14.56 -13.65 -11.70
N LEU A 204 -13.57 -14.54 -11.73
CA LEU A 204 -12.42 -14.47 -10.86
C LEU A 204 -11.46 -13.33 -11.27
N PHE A 205 -11.32 -13.05 -12.57
CA PHE A 205 -10.57 -11.88 -13.05
C PHE A 205 -11.18 -10.56 -12.56
N TRP A 206 -12.51 -10.47 -12.50
CA TRP A 206 -13.21 -9.37 -11.86
C TRP A 206 -12.91 -9.30 -10.35
N ALA A 207 -12.92 -10.44 -9.65
CA ALA A 207 -12.73 -10.49 -8.20
C ALA A 207 -11.31 -10.12 -7.76
N ILE A 208 -10.29 -10.57 -8.49
CA ILE A 208 -8.91 -10.25 -8.15
C ILE A 208 -8.56 -8.77 -8.35
N ARG A 209 -9.41 -8.02 -9.05
CA ARG A 209 -9.27 -6.56 -9.20
C ARG A 209 -10.00 -5.82 -8.08
N GLY A 210 -9.55 -6.00 -6.84
CA GLY A 210 -10.10 -5.34 -5.64
C GLY A 210 -10.20 -6.24 -4.42
N ALA A 211 -10.33 -7.56 -4.60
CA ALA A 211 -10.43 -8.54 -3.51
C ALA A 211 -9.44 -9.71 -3.67
N GLY A 212 -8.38 -9.56 -4.46
CA GLY A 212 -7.56 -10.68 -4.92
C GLY A 212 -6.82 -11.48 -3.86
N HIS A 213 -6.58 -10.89 -2.68
CA HIS A 213 -5.99 -11.56 -1.52
C HIS A 213 -6.75 -12.83 -1.08
N ASN A 214 -8.02 -12.95 -1.45
CA ASN A 214 -8.93 -14.00 -1.00
C ASN A 214 -8.99 -15.26 -1.86
N PHE A 215 -8.38 -15.28 -3.05
CA PHE A 215 -8.71 -16.29 -4.06
C PHE A 215 -7.52 -17.12 -4.57
N GLY A 216 -6.28 -16.75 -4.23
CA GLY A 216 -5.12 -17.49 -4.72
C GLY A 216 -3.80 -16.78 -4.55
N VAL A 217 -2.73 -17.50 -4.85
CA VAL A 217 -1.38 -16.96 -4.96
C VAL A 217 -1.13 -16.52 -6.40
N VAL A 218 -1.04 -15.22 -6.63
CA VAL A 218 -0.69 -14.67 -7.95
C VAL A 218 0.82 -14.77 -8.16
N THR A 219 1.22 -15.56 -9.16
CA THR A 219 2.62 -15.86 -9.47
C THR A 219 3.18 -14.95 -10.56
N GLU A 220 2.33 -14.46 -11.46
CA GLU A 220 2.68 -13.51 -12.51
C GLU A 220 1.44 -12.70 -12.92
N ILE A 221 1.63 -11.43 -13.24
CA ILE A 221 0.61 -10.59 -13.87
C ILE A 221 1.10 -10.04 -15.21
N LYS A 222 0.17 -9.87 -16.14
CA LYS A 222 0.38 -9.07 -17.36
C LYS A 222 -0.32 -7.74 -17.17
N VAL A 223 0.41 -6.64 -17.31
CA VAL A 223 -0.13 -5.28 -17.15
C VAL A 223 0.11 -4.43 -18.37
N LYS A 224 -0.76 -3.44 -18.60
CA LYS A 224 -0.54 -2.35 -19.55
C LYS A 224 0.67 -1.51 -19.12
N ILE A 225 1.50 -1.12 -20.08
CA ILE A 225 2.56 -0.12 -19.91
C ILE A 225 2.45 0.93 -21.01
N TYR A 226 2.94 2.12 -20.73
CA TYR A 226 2.81 3.30 -21.59
C TYR A 226 4.18 3.91 -21.84
N ASP A 227 4.34 4.58 -22.98
CA ASP A 227 5.52 5.42 -23.23
C ASP A 227 5.55 6.59 -22.24
N VAL A 228 6.75 7.00 -21.87
CA VAL A 228 6.97 8.23 -21.09
C VAL A 228 6.96 9.41 -22.05
N GLY A 229 5.88 10.21 -22.01
CA GLY A 229 5.79 11.47 -22.76
C GLY A 229 6.82 12.50 -22.31
N GLU A 230 7.16 13.47 -23.17
CA GLU A 230 8.13 14.54 -22.84
C GLU A 230 7.73 15.32 -21.59
N GLU A 231 6.43 15.60 -21.43
CA GLU A 231 5.85 16.29 -20.28
C GLU A 231 5.85 15.44 -19.00
N GLN A 232 6.06 14.12 -19.10
CA GLN A 232 6.05 13.19 -17.96
C GLN A 232 7.46 12.84 -17.47
N LYS A 233 8.50 13.23 -18.22
CA LYS A 233 9.92 13.04 -17.85
C LYS A 233 10.31 13.79 -16.58
N GLN A 234 9.58 14.86 -16.25
CA GLN A 234 9.83 15.71 -15.09
C GLN A 234 8.57 15.90 -14.28
N TRP A 235 8.76 15.99 -12.97
CA TRP A 235 7.71 16.21 -12.00
C TRP A 235 8.14 17.37 -11.12
N ALA A 236 7.53 18.54 -11.31
CA ALA A 236 7.73 19.67 -10.42
C ALA A 236 7.04 19.42 -9.08
N VAL A 237 7.71 19.76 -7.99
CA VAL A 237 7.22 19.49 -6.64
C VAL A 237 7.38 20.73 -5.78
N SER A 238 6.35 21.06 -5.02
CA SER A 238 6.40 22.07 -3.96
C SER A 238 5.70 21.57 -2.71
N GLY A 239 6.41 21.61 -1.58
CA GLY A 239 5.89 21.31 -0.24
C GLY A 239 5.84 22.57 0.60
N PHE A 240 4.74 22.77 1.32
CA PHE A 240 4.50 23.93 2.16
C PHE A 240 4.20 23.46 3.57
N THR A 241 4.97 23.91 4.55
CA THR A 241 4.81 23.54 5.96
C THR A 241 4.32 24.74 6.76
N PHE A 242 3.31 24.52 7.60
CA PHE A 242 2.63 25.54 8.38
C PHE A 242 2.48 25.13 9.84
N GLU A 243 2.32 26.13 10.72
CA GLU A 243 1.82 25.92 12.07
C GLU A 243 0.39 25.36 12.04
N GLN A 244 0.02 24.59 13.06
CA GLN A 244 -1.30 23.96 13.19
C GLN A 244 -2.47 24.96 13.07
N GLU A 245 -2.27 26.23 13.46
CA GLU A 245 -3.28 27.30 13.43
C GLU A 245 -3.69 27.68 11.99
N LYS A 246 -2.94 27.24 10.96
CA LYS A 246 -3.24 27.48 9.55
C LYS A 246 -4.05 26.36 8.90
N LEU A 247 -4.32 25.25 9.59
CA LEU A 247 -5.00 24.06 9.03
C LEU A 247 -6.23 24.41 8.21
N GLU A 248 -7.16 25.19 8.75
CA GLU A 248 -8.42 25.50 8.09
C GLU A 248 -8.20 26.32 6.82
N SER A 249 -7.25 27.25 6.85
CA SER A 249 -6.93 28.08 5.67
C SER A 249 -6.25 27.25 4.57
N VAL A 250 -5.35 26.35 4.95
CA VAL A 250 -4.62 25.47 4.03
C VAL A 250 -5.57 24.49 3.35
N PHE A 251 -6.42 23.80 4.11
CA PHE A 251 -7.35 22.83 3.54
C PHE A 251 -8.58 23.48 2.88
N ALA A 252 -8.92 24.74 3.20
CA ALA A 252 -9.85 25.52 2.40
C ALA A 252 -9.31 25.75 0.99
N VAL A 253 -8.01 26.06 0.83
CA VAL A 253 -7.36 26.13 -0.49
C VAL A 253 -7.42 24.77 -1.18
N ALA A 254 -7.05 23.68 -0.50
CA ALA A 254 -7.06 22.34 -1.09
C ALA A 254 -8.46 21.91 -1.57
N ASN A 255 -9.52 22.25 -0.82
CA ASN A 255 -10.90 22.00 -1.24
C ASN A 255 -11.25 22.67 -2.57
N THR A 256 -10.73 23.88 -2.84
CA THR A 256 -10.99 24.54 -4.14
C THR A 256 -10.48 23.72 -5.33
N TRP A 257 -9.44 22.90 -5.13
CA TRP A 257 -8.91 22.02 -6.17
C TRP A 257 -9.77 20.77 -6.36
N LEU A 258 -10.33 20.23 -5.27
CA LEU A 258 -11.24 19.07 -5.30
C LEU A 258 -12.59 19.44 -5.92
N GLU A 259 -13.08 20.65 -5.64
CA GLU A 259 -14.34 21.17 -6.19
C GLU A 259 -14.24 21.60 -7.65
N SER A 260 -13.02 21.68 -8.20
CA SER A 260 -12.78 22.10 -9.58
C SER A 260 -13.28 21.04 -10.56
N LYS A 261 -14.19 21.44 -11.46
CA LYS A 261 -14.67 20.58 -12.56
C LYS A 261 -13.55 20.18 -13.53
N ASP A 262 -12.56 21.05 -13.69
CA ASP A 262 -11.42 20.86 -14.58
C ASP A 262 -10.16 20.53 -13.77
N ARG A 263 -10.30 19.67 -12.74
CA ARG A 263 -9.17 19.22 -11.93
C ARG A 263 -8.11 18.57 -12.84
N PRO A 264 -6.85 19.06 -12.84
CA PRO A 264 -5.83 18.58 -13.76
C PRO A 264 -5.38 17.16 -13.39
N LYS A 265 -5.30 16.28 -14.38
CA LYS A 265 -4.79 14.91 -14.23
C LYS A 265 -3.29 14.86 -13.95
N GLU A 266 -2.60 15.96 -14.23
CA GLU A 266 -1.18 16.20 -13.95
C GLU A 266 -0.91 16.32 -12.44
N MET A 267 -1.90 16.75 -11.65
CA MET A 267 -1.71 17.15 -10.27
C MET A 267 -2.05 16.04 -9.28
N VAL A 268 -1.07 15.69 -8.45
CA VAL A 268 -1.29 14.93 -7.21
C VAL A 268 -1.02 15.88 -6.06
N HIS A 269 -1.89 15.89 -5.05
CA HIS A 269 -1.60 16.60 -3.81
C HIS A 269 -1.91 15.73 -2.60
N PHE A 270 -1.25 16.01 -1.49
CA PHE A 270 -1.59 15.39 -0.23
C PHE A 270 -1.20 16.29 0.92
N GLY A 271 -1.92 16.16 2.02
CA GLY A 271 -1.60 16.75 3.30
C GLY A 271 -0.91 15.76 4.23
N LEU A 272 -0.23 16.30 5.24
CA LEU A 272 0.39 15.54 6.32
C LEU A 272 0.21 16.29 7.64
N PHE A 273 -0.19 15.57 8.69
CA PHE A 273 0.06 15.98 10.06
C PHE A 273 1.26 15.21 10.59
N GLY A 274 2.25 15.88 11.16
CA GLY A 274 3.45 15.22 11.68
C GLY A 274 4.33 16.14 12.50
N PHE A 275 5.22 15.56 13.30
CA PHE A 275 6.22 16.31 14.03
C PHE A 275 7.43 16.63 13.15
N ASN A 276 7.90 17.87 13.22
CA ASN A 276 9.17 18.29 12.67
C ASN A 276 9.90 19.17 13.69
N TYR A 277 10.74 18.54 14.51
CA TYR A 277 11.42 19.19 15.63
C TYR A 277 12.45 20.25 15.22
N GLU A 278 12.84 20.30 13.94
CA GLU A 278 13.71 21.36 13.44
C GLU A 278 12.94 22.69 13.30
N LEU A 279 11.64 22.63 13.03
CA LEU A 279 10.78 23.79 12.82
C LEU A 279 9.94 24.13 14.07
N ASP A 280 9.32 23.14 14.70
CA ASP A 280 8.62 23.30 15.98
C ASP A 280 8.87 22.08 16.88
N PRO A 281 9.58 22.25 18.02
CA PRO A 281 9.92 21.14 18.89
C PRO A 281 8.76 20.66 19.78
N LYS A 282 7.61 21.34 19.79
CA LYS A 282 6.52 21.12 20.75
C LYS A 282 5.22 20.68 20.11
N LYS A 283 4.91 21.18 18.91
CA LYS A 283 3.63 20.93 18.25
C LYS A 283 3.83 20.22 16.92
N PRO A 284 2.85 19.40 16.48
CA PRO A 284 2.84 18.91 15.12
C PRO A 284 2.55 20.04 14.13
N LEU A 285 3.03 19.86 12.92
CA LEU A 285 2.87 20.79 11.81
C LEU A 285 1.88 20.24 10.79
N VAL A 286 1.36 21.15 9.97
CA VAL A 286 0.52 20.84 8.82
C VAL A 286 1.33 21.09 7.56
N SER A 287 1.55 20.05 6.76
CA SER A 287 2.20 20.20 5.46
C SER A 287 1.23 19.86 4.34
N VAL A 288 1.33 20.57 3.21
CA VAL A 288 0.67 20.21 1.95
C VAL A 288 1.71 20.16 0.85
N TRP A 289 1.65 19.09 0.06
CA TRP A 289 2.53 18.87 -1.07
C TRP A 289 1.73 18.88 -2.37
N VAL A 290 2.27 19.54 -3.38
CA VAL A 290 1.75 19.54 -4.75
C VAL A 290 2.82 18.94 -5.66
N TYR A 291 2.47 17.85 -6.33
CA TYR A 291 3.25 17.20 -7.36
C TYR A 291 2.56 17.43 -8.70
N TRP A 292 3.34 17.88 -9.68
CA TRP A 292 2.85 18.18 -11.00
C TRP A 292 3.64 17.43 -12.06
N GLN A 293 2.95 16.65 -12.89
CA GLN A 293 3.53 16.02 -14.07
C GLN A 293 3.85 17.10 -15.12
N GLY A 294 5.10 17.55 -15.12
CA GLY A 294 5.60 18.64 -15.95
C GLY A 294 6.77 19.37 -15.29
N PRO A 295 7.44 20.26 -16.04
CA PRO A 295 8.63 20.97 -15.57
C PRO A 295 8.34 22.06 -14.53
N ALA A 296 7.09 22.51 -14.38
CA ALA A 296 6.70 23.57 -13.44
C ALA A 296 5.24 23.40 -12.99
N ILE A 297 4.97 23.79 -11.74
CA ILE A 297 3.62 23.86 -11.18
C ILE A 297 2.97 25.19 -11.61
N PRO A 298 1.76 25.19 -12.19
CA PRO A 298 1.05 26.44 -12.47
C PRO A 298 0.79 27.24 -11.19
N SER A 299 1.08 28.54 -11.21
CA SER A 299 1.11 29.37 -9.99
C SER A 299 -0.24 29.44 -9.28
N VAL A 300 -1.36 29.23 -9.98
CA VAL A 300 -2.70 29.13 -9.39
C VAL A 300 -2.81 28.06 -8.28
N TYR A 301 -1.96 27.03 -8.30
CA TYR A 301 -1.92 25.97 -7.28
C TYR A 301 -0.93 26.24 -6.14
N THR A 302 -0.04 27.23 -6.28
CA THR A 302 1.01 27.54 -5.27
C THR A 302 0.84 28.91 -4.64
N ASP A 303 0.42 29.93 -5.40
CA ASP A 303 0.27 31.31 -4.94
C ASP A 303 -0.67 31.43 -3.73
N PRO A 304 -1.83 30.73 -3.68
CA PRO A 304 -2.68 30.74 -2.50
C PRO A 304 -1.99 30.18 -1.24
N LEU A 305 -1.10 29.19 -1.38
CA LEU A 305 -0.35 28.63 -0.26
C LEU A 305 0.76 29.57 0.21
N TYR A 306 1.48 30.22 -0.72
CA TYR A 306 2.45 31.26 -0.37
C TYR A 306 1.80 32.41 0.40
N ALA A 307 0.61 32.84 0.00
CA ALA A 307 -0.13 33.91 0.66
C ALA A 307 -0.50 33.61 2.13
N LEU A 308 -0.50 32.32 2.53
CA LEU A 308 -0.74 31.91 3.91
C LEU A 308 0.49 32.04 4.83
N ASN A 309 1.65 32.43 4.28
CA ASN A 309 2.94 32.59 4.96
C ASN A 309 3.43 31.28 5.62
N PRO A 310 3.85 30.28 4.82
CA PRO A 310 4.39 29.02 5.33
C PRO A 310 5.67 29.24 6.15
N LEU A 311 5.90 28.36 7.13
CA LEU A 311 7.15 28.29 7.89
C LEU A 311 8.33 27.88 7.01
N ALA A 312 8.07 26.94 6.09
CA ALA A 312 9.06 26.42 5.15
C ALA A 312 8.40 26.07 3.83
N VAL A 313 9.15 26.28 2.74
CA VAL A 313 8.77 25.86 1.39
C VAL A 313 9.92 25.07 0.78
N ASP A 314 9.65 23.81 0.47
CA ASP A 314 10.55 22.96 -0.30
C ASP A 314 10.10 22.97 -1.75
N SER A 315 11.01 23.16 -2.70
CA SER A 315 10.69 23.06 -4.12
C SER A 315 11.79 22.36 -4.89
N SER A 316 11.40 21.43 -5.75
CA SER A 316 12.32 20.56 -6.47
C SER A 316 11.71 20.08 -7.78
N VAL A 317 12.52 19.39 -8.58
CA VAL A 317 12.06 18.62 -9.74
C VAL A 317 12.54 17.18 -9.54
N THR A 318 11.64 16.23 -9.73
CA THR A 318 11.89 14.79 -9.71
C THR A 318 11.34 14.15 -10.99
N ASN A 319 11.19 12.84 -11.00
CA ASN A 319 10.53 12.06 -12.05
C ASN A 319 9.85 10.83 -11.42
N LEU A 320 9.14 10.02 -12.20
CA LEU A 320 8.46 8.84 -11.64
C LEU A 320 9.44 7.81 -11.03
N GLN A 321 10.67 7.71 -11.54
CA GLN A 321 11.69 6.82 -10.98
C GLN A 321 12.09 7.23 -9.57
N ASP A 322 12.23 8.53 -9.33
CA ASP A 322 12.81 9.07 -8.11
C ASP A 322 11.75 9.68 -7.16
N VAL A 323 10.46 9.68 -7.53
CA VAL A 323 9.38 10.28 -6.74
C VAL A 323 9.21 9.60 -5.38
N ASN A 324 9.36 8.28 -5.31
CA ASN A 324 9.30 7.55 -4.04
C ASN A 324 10.51 7.87 -3.16
N GLN A 325 11.71 8.02 -3.75
CA GLN A 325 12.88 8.50 -3.01
C GLN A 325 12.67 9.91 -2.47
N HIS A 326 12.05 10.81 -3.25
CA HIS A 326 11.71 12.16 -2.81
C HIS A 326 10.81 12.14 -1.56
N MET A 327 9.90 11.18 -1.48
CA MET A 327 9.04 10.90 -0.33
C MET A 327 9.74 10.15 0.83
N ARG A 328 11.05 9.90 0.72
CA ARG A 328 11.84 9.01 1.60
C ARG A 328 11.27 7.59 1.72
N ALA A 329 10.59 7.15 0.67
CA ALA A 329 9.97 5.84 0.50
C ALA A 329 10.70 4.96 -0.53
N SER A 330 11.99 5.21 -0.74
CA SER A 330 12.89 4.28 -1.42
C SER A 330 13.16 3.04 -0.56
N LYS A 331 13.72 1.97 -1.15
CA LYS A 331 13.97 0.69 -0.45
C LYS A 331 14.71 0.86 0.89
N ASP A 332 15.69 1.75 0.92
CA ASP A 332 16.52 2.04 2.10
C ASP A 332 16.05 3.30 2.85
N GLY A 333 14.92 3.87 2.44
CA GLY A 333 14.32 5.05 3.05
C GLY A 333 13.63 4.76 4.37
N VAL A 334 13.47 5.79 5.21
CA VAL A 334 12.84 5.68 6.54
C VAL A 334 11.41 5.14 6.49
N THR A 335 10.65 5.44 5.44
CA THR A 335 9.29 4.91 5.27
C THR A 335 9.29 3.40 5.03
N CYS A 336 10.36 2.86 4.45
CA CYS A 336 10.55 1.43 4.21
C CYS A 336 11.28 0.71 5.35
N ALA A 337 11.73 1.42 6.38
CA ALA A 337 12.45 0.83 7.50
C ALA A 337 11.58 -0.20 8.24
N LYS A 338 12.13 -1.38 8.49
CA LYS A 338 11.48 -2.47 9.25
C LYS A 338 11.75 -2.34 10.75
N GLY A 339 11.05 -3.14 11.56
CA GLY A 339 11.25 -3.17 13.01
C GLY A 339 10.43 -2.14 13.80
N TYR A 340 9.40 -1.58 13.18
CA TYR A 340 8.42 -0.70 13.82
C TYR A 340 7.05 -1.38 13.85
N SER A 341 6.24 -1.00 14.83
CA SER A 341 4.80 -1.23 14.79
C SER A 341 4.15 -0.13 13.97
N ARG A 342 3.30 -0.51 13.01
CA ARG A 342 2.58 0.42 12.16
C ARG A 342 1.13 0.02 11.95
N LEU A 343 0.22 0.98 12.12
CA LEU A 343 -1.21 0.80 12.00
C LEU A 343 -1.79 1.86 11.08
N PHE A 344 -2.63 1.46 10.12
CA PHE A 344 -3.41 2.37 9.29
C PHE A 344 -4.87 2.36 9.72
N TYR A 345 -5.53 3.49 9.49
CA TYR A 345 -6.93 3.72 9.81
C TYR A 345 -7.60 4.47 8.65
N PRO A 346 -7.82 3.81 7.50
CA PRO A 346 -8.22 4.48 6.27
C PRO A 346 -9.66 4.96 6.34
N VAL A 347 -9.91 6.10 5.72
CA VAL A 347 -11.23 6.64 5.41
C VAL A 347 -11.19 7.31 4.05
N SER A 348 -12.21 7.04 3.26
CA SER A 348 -12.38 7.68 1.96
C SER A 348 -13.40 8.82 2.06
N LEU A 349 -13.06 9.97 1.49
CA LEU A 349 -13.82 11.22 1.62
C LEU A 349 -13.99 11.90 0.25
N PHE A 350 -14.98 12.81 0.13
CA PHE A 350 -15.19 13.64 -1.07
C PHE A 350 -14.54 15.03 -0.95
N SER A 351 -14.40 15.54 0.27
CA SER A 351 -13.82 16.86 0.56
C SER A 351 -13.19 16.88 1.95
N TRP A 352 -12.31 17.84 2.20
CA TRP A 352 -11.72 18.08 3.50
C TRP A 352 -12.71 18.80 4.43
N SER A 353 -13.36 18.06 5.33
CA SER A 353 -14.14 18.69 6.42
C SER A 353 -13.18 19.35 7.40
N LEU A 354 -13.10 20.69 7.36
CA LEU A 354 -12.22 21.48 8.21
C LEU A 354 -12.38 21.20 9.72
N PRO A 355 -13.60 21.15 10.30
CA PRO A 355 -13.76 20.82 11.72
C PRO A 355 -13.30 19.38 12.04
N ASN A 356 -13.47 18.43 11.12
CA ASN A 356 -13.05 17.04 11.32
C ASN A 356 -11.52 16.91 11.25
N LEU A 357 -10.87 17.61 10.32
CA LEU A 357 -9.41 17.69 10.25
C LEU A 357 -8.82 18.33 11.51
N ARG A 358 -9.44 19.40 12.02
CA ARG A 358 -9.05 20.00 13.31
C ARG A 358 -9.16 18.99 14.45
N ALA A 359 -10.29 18.30 14.56
CA ALA A 359 -10.49 17.29 15.60
C ALA A 359 -9.46 16.15 15.51
N ALA A 360 -9.16 15.67 14.30
CA ALA A 360 -8.13 14.65 14.09
C ALA A 360 -6.73 15.16 14.47
N LEU A 361 -6.38 16.41 14.11
CA LEU A 361 -5.11 17.03 14.51
C LEU A 361 -5.01 17.22 16.02
N ASP A 362 -6.08 17.62 16.70
CA ASP A 362 -6.09 17.80 18.15
C ASP A 362 -5.86 16.45 18.87
N ILE A 363 -6.50 15.38 18.38
CA ILE A 363 -6.26 14.02 18.88
C ILE A 363 -4.79 13.61 18.63
N PHE A 364 -4.30 13.78 17.40
CA PHE A 364 -2.91 13.50 17.04
C PHE A 364 -1.90 14.25 17.92
N SER A 365 -2.16 15.55 18.18
CA SER A 365 -1.31 16.41 19.02
C SER A 365 -1.31 15.98 20.49
N SER A 366 -2.34 15.26 20.93
CA SER A 366 -2.46 14.79 22.32
C SER A 366 -1.75 13.46 22.58
N MET A 367 -1.27 12.78 21.54
CA MET A 367 -0.61 11.48 21.68
C MET A 367 0.69 11.58 22.50
N PRO A 368 1.02 10.56 23.31
CA PRO A 368 2.29 10.50 24.02
C PRO A 368 3.51 10.54 23.10
N PRO A 369 4.68 11.02 23.58
CA PRO A 369 5.90 11.12 22.77
C PRO A 369 6.37 9.83 22.09
N ALA A 370 5.96 8.66 22.60
CA ALA A 370 6.25 7.35 22.02
C ALA A 370 5.71 7.21 20.58
N TYR A 371 4.70 7.99 20.20
CA TYR A 371 4.06 7.95 18.88
C TYR A 371 4.46 9.11 17.97
N ASN A 372 5.46 9.92 18.33
CA ASN A 372 5.80 11.11 17.53
C ASN A 372 6.37 10.80 16.14
N SER A 373 6.66 9.52 15.83
CA SER A 373 6.98 9.07 14.46
C SER A 373 5.75 8.81 13.59
N SER A 374 4.56 8.89 14.17
CA SER A 374 3.28 8.75 13.48
C SER A 374 3.01 9.96 12.60
N VAL A 375 2.12 9.76 11.64
CA VAL A 375 1.55 10.85 10.84
C VAL A 375 0.08 10.61 10.56
N VAL A 376 -0.62 11.66 10.15
CA VAL A 376 -1.91 11.52 9.47
C VAL A 376 -1.69 11.80 7.99
N LEU A 377 -1.83 10.76 7.16
CA LEU A 377 -1.77 10.87 5.71
C LEU A 377 -3.11 11.40 5.20
N LEU A 378 -3.08 12.46 4.40
CA LEU A 378 -4.26 13.08 3.82
C LEU A 378 -4.12 13.09 2.30
N GLU A 379 -4.23 11.91 1.70
CA GLU A 379 -3.88 11.69 0.30
C GLU A 379 -5.02 12.11 -0.64
N ALA A 380 -4.71 12.94 -1.65
CA ALA A 380 -5.63 13.34 -2.71
C ALA A 380 -4.95 13.19 -4.08
N TYR A 381 -4.82 11.94 -4.50
CA TYR A 381 -4.42 11.58 -5.85
C TYR A 381 -5.36 12.20 -6.90
N SER A 382 -4.86 12.37 -8.12
CA SER A 382 -5.76 12.66 -9.24
C SER A 382 -6.66 11.45 -9.51
N THR A 383 -7.95 11.68 -9.74
CA THR A 383 -9.01 10.66 -9.83
C THR A 383 -9.68 10.62 -11.20
N ASN A 384 -9.23 11.44 -12.17
CA ASN A 384 -9.90 11.67 -13.45
C ASN A 384 -10.33 10.38 -14.16
N LEU A 385 -9.39 9.53 -14.60
CA LEU A 385 -9.74 8.26 -15.25
C LEU A 385 -10.30 7.22 -14.26
N VAL A 386 -10.04 7.35 -12.95
CA VAL A 386 -10.63 6.44 -11.94
C VAL A 386 -12.16 6.58 -11.93
N HIS A 387 -12.67 7.82 -12.03
CA HIS A 387 -14.10 8.13 -12.06
C HIS A 387 -14.79 7.70 -13.37
N GLU A 388 -14.06 7.69 -14.49
CA GLU A 388 -14.60 7.25 -15.78
C GLU A 388 -14.80 5.74 -15.86
N ILE A 389 -14.08 4.96 -15.04
CA ILE A 389 -14.17 3.50 -15.04
C ILE A 389 -15.39 3.06 -14.20
N PRO A 390 -16.35 2.32 -14.77
CA PRO A 390 -17.54 1.91 -14.03
C PRO A 390 -17.19 1.10 -12.78
N SER A 391 -17.70 1.49 -11.61
CA SER A 391 -17.50 0.77 -10.33
C SER A 391 -17.86 -0.72 -10.38
N LYS A 392 -18.80 -1.12 -11.24
CA LYS A 392 -19.18 -2.54 -11.44
C LYS A 392 -18.17 -3.37 -12.22
N SER A 393 -17.22 -2.75 -12.93
CA SER A 393 -16.27 -3.44 -13.82
C SER A 393 -15.17 -4.22 -13.07
N THR A 394 -15.01 -3.97 -11.78
CA THR A 394 -14.03 -4.59 -10.87
C THR A 394 -14.66 -4.87 -9.50
N ALA A 395 -13.99 -5.65 -8.67
CA ALA A 395 -14.38 -5.83 -7.27
C ALA A 395 -14.05 -4.61 -6.39
N TYR A 396 -13.09 -3.78 -6.79
CA TYR A 396 -12.75 -2.56 -6.07
C TYR A 396 -13.96 -1.61 -6.01
N PRO A 397 -14.43 -1.22 -4.80
CA PRO A 397 -15.73 -0.57 -4.66
C PRO A 397 -15.72 0.94 -4.83
N ASP A 398 -14.65 1.60 -4.39
CA ASP A 398 -14.65 3.04 -4.14
C ASP A 398 -14.02 3.86 -5.27
N ARG A 399 -14.78 4.08 -6.34
CA ARG A 399 -14.31 4.87 -7.50
C ARG A 399 -14.76 6.32 -7.51
N GLU A 400 -15.50 6.76 -6.49
CA GLU A 400 -16.11 8.09 -6.47
C GLU A 400 -15.44 9.01 -5.43
N SER A 401 -14.79 8.44 -4.42
CA SER A 401 -14.11 9.24 -3.40
C SER A 401 -12.87 9.94 -3.97
N GLU A 402 -12.66 11.17 -3.52
CA GLU A 402 -11.58 12.04 -3.99
C GLU A 402 -10.31 11.94 -3.12
N ILE A 403 -10.49 11.47 -1.89
CA ILE A 403 -9.53 11.49 -0.81
C ILE A 403 -9.41 10.10 -0.21
N LEU A 404 -8.17 9.68 0.04
CA LEU A 404 -7.83 8.59 0.95
C LEU A 404 -7.06 9.18 2.13
N ALA A 405 -7.75 9.40 3.25
CA ALA A 405 -7.12 9.81 4.49
C ALA A 405 -6.83 8.59 5.37
N SER A 406 -5.70 8.59 6.06
CA SER A 406 -5.39 7.54 7.04
C SER A 406 -4.43 8.05 8.09
N PRO A 407 -4.84 8.14 9.37
CA PRO A 407 -3.90 8.06 10.47
C PRO A 407 -3.00 6.84 10.28
N MET A 408 -1.69 7.07 10.29
CA MET A 408 -0.65 6.05 10.22
C MET A 408 0.17 6.15 11.50
N LEU A 409 -0.18 5.34 12.49
CA LEU A 409 0.56 5.31 13.74
C LEU A 409 1.84 4.53 13.53
N THR A 410 2.98 5.10 13.93
CA THR A 410 4.30 4.49 13.85
C THR A 410 5.01 4.67 15.19
N TYR A 411 5.41 3.55 15.79
CA TYR A 411 6.04 3.51 17.10
C TYR A 411 6.99 2.31 17.20
N ALA A 412 7.76 2.25 18.29
CA ALA A 412 8.66 1.13 18.55
C ALA A 412 7.87 -0.20 18.55
N ALA A 413 8.48 -1.28 18.08
CA ALA A 413 7.86 -2.61 18.12
C ALA A 413 7.82 -3.13 19.57
N ASP A 414 6.85 -2.63 20.34
CA ASP A 414 6.61 -2.95 21.75
C ASP A 414 5.11 -3.22 21.94
N PRO A 415 4.70 -4.48 22.19
CA PRO A 415 3.31 -4.84 22.37
C PRO A 415 2.59 -4.09 23.50
N SER A 416 3.32 -3.52 24.47
CA SER A 416 2.71 -2.72 25.55
C SER A 416 2.15 -1.38 25.05
N LEU A 417 2.52 -0.95 23.85
CA LEU A 417 2.03 0.28 23.22
C LEU A 417 0.86 0.04 22.25
N ASP A 418 0.56 -1.22 21.91
CA ASP A 418 -0.39 -1.55 20.84
C ASP A 418 -1.82 -1.12 21.18
N GLU A 419 -2.29 -1.37 22.41
CA GLU A 419 -3.67 -1.04 22.81
C GLU A 419 -3.95 0.47 22.73
N GLU A 420 -3.05 1.30 23.27
CA GLU A 420 -3.17 2.75 23.22
C GLU A 420 -3.09 3.28 21.79
N ALA A 421 -2.19 2.73 20.95
CA ALA A 421 -2.12 3.07 19.54
C ALA A 421 -3.44 2.74 18.81
N LEU A 422 -4.03 1.57 19.09
CA LEU A 422 -5.29 1.16 18.47
C LEU A 422 -6.41 2.15 18.78
N GLU A 423 -6.52 2.57 20.05
CA GLU A 423 -7.51 3.57 20.46
C GLU A 423 -7.33 4.92 19.77
N PHE A 424 -6.11 5.43 19.69
CA PHE A 424 -5.85 6.72 19.05
C PHE A 424 -6.16 6.70 17.55
N GLY A 425 -5.79 5.61 16.87
CA GLY A 425 -6.10 5.42 15.47
C GLY A 425 -7.61 5.40 15.19
N GLU A 426 -8.37 4.65 15.99
CA GLU A 426 -9.83 4.59 15.86
C GLU A 426 -10.47 5.97 16.15
N LYS A 427 -10.05 6.64 17.23
CA LYS A 427 -10.52 8.00 17.58
C LYS A 427 -10.29 8.98 16.43
N MET A 428 -9.12 8.98 15.81
CA MET A 428 -8.82 9.85 14.67
C MET A 428 -9.66 9.51 13.44
N ARG A 429 -9.81 8.22 13.06
CA ARG A 429 -10.65 7.82 11.92
C ARG A 429 -12.10 8.21 12.13
N ASN A 430 -12.62 8.03 13.34
CA ASN A 430 -13.97 8.42 13.70
C ASN A 430 -14.13 9.95 13.63
N ALA A 431 -13.16 10.72 14.13
CA ALA A 431 -13.17 12.18 14.02
C ALA A 431 -13.22 12.66 12.57
N LEU A 432 -12.54 11.96 11.64
CA LEU A 432 -12.59 12.27 10.22
C LEU A 432 -13.98 12.04 9.59
N LEU A 433 -14.79 11.12 10.13
CA LEU A 433 -16.12 10.77 9.61
C LEU A 433 -17.30 11.48 10.27
N VAL A 434 -17.19 11.85 11.54
CA VAL A 434 -18.31 12.38 12.32
C VAL A 434 -18.98 13.56 11.62
N GLY A 435 -20.31 13.56 11.55
CA GLY A 435 -21.11 14.64 10.97
C GLY A 435 -21.08 14.75 9.45
N THR A 436 -20.29 13.95 8.73
CA THR A 436 -20.23 13.99 7.25
C THR A 436 -21.43 13.32 6.57
N GLY A 437 -22.13 12.43 7.27
CA GLY A 437 -23.18 11.57 6.70
C GLY A 437 -22.64 10.43 5.82
N LEU A 438 -21.32 10.33 5.66
CA LEU A 438 -20.68 9.24 4.92
C LEU A 438 -20.64 7.96 5.74
N LYS A 439 -20.70 6.83 5.05
CA LYS A 439 -20.33 5.53 5.63
C LYS A 439 -18.82 5.36 5.56
N LEU A 440 -18.26 4.55 6.46
CA LEU A 440 -16.84 4.20 6.39
C LEU A 440 -16.59 3.40 5.09
N ASN A 441 -15.75 3.94 4.22
CA ASN A 441 -15.15 3.20 3.11
C ASN A 441 -13.64 3.10 3.39
N ALA A 442 -13.16 1.87 3.58
CA ALA A 442 -11.80 1.56 3.94
C ALA A 442 -11.09 0.86 2.78
N TYR A 443 -10.05 1.48 2.25
CA TYR A 443 -9.22 0.87 1.22
C TYR A 443 -8.56 -0.40 1.76
N VAL A 444 -8.86 -1.56 1.15
CA VAL A 444 -8.46 -2.89 1.65
C VAL A 444 -6.97 -3.04 1.97
N ASN A 445 -6.08 -2.39 1.22
CA ASN A 445 -4.64 -2.48 1.47
C ASN A 445 -4.19 -1.69 2.72
N TYR A 446 -5.03 -0.77 3.19
CA TYR A 446 -4.85 0.00 4.43
C TYR A 446 -5.81 -0.47 5.54
N ALA A 447 -6.78 -1.34 5.25
CA ALA A 447 -7.77 -1.79 6.22
C ALA A 447 -7.09 -2.45 7.42
N ARG A 448 -7.52 -2.07 8.62
CA ARG A 448 -6.95 -2.57 9.87
C ARG A 448 -7.49 -3.95 10.23
N GLY A 449 -8.75 -4.22 9.90
CA GLY A 449 -9.50 -5.42 10.23
C GLY A 449 -10.53 -5.24 11.33
N ASP A 450 -10.80 -4.01 11.74
CA ASP A 450 -11.96 -3.64 12.57
C ASP A 450 -13.14 -3.12 11.72
N GLU A 451 -12.92 -2.91 10.42
CA GLU A 451 -13.93 -2.48 9.48
C GLU A 451 -14.89 -3.63 9.09
N SER A 452 -16.17 -3.31 8.89
CA SER A 452 -17.13 -4.26 8.32
C SER A 452 -16.74 -4.68 6.90
N VAL A 453 -17.18 -5.87 6.46
CA VAL A 453 -16.96 -6.35 5.09
C VAL A 453 -17.52 -5.37 4.05
N GLU A 454 -18.65 -4.71 4.34
CA GLU A 454 -19.25 -3.67 3.49
C GLU A 454 -18.36 -2.43 3.36
N ALA A 455 -17.67 -2.05 4.44
CA ALA A 455 -16.77 -0.89 4.43
C ALA A 455 -15.53 -1.14 3.56
N VAL A 456 -15.08 -2.41 3.46
CA VAL A 456 -13.90 -2.80 2.68
C VAL A 456 -14.25 -3.11 1.24
N TYR A 457 -15.35 -3.84 1.00
CA TYR A 457 -15.73 -4.38 -0.31
C TYR A 457 -16.97 -3.75 -0.91
N GLY A 458 -17.53 -2.70 -0.30
CA GLY A 458 -18.68 -1.95 -0.82
C GLY A 458 -20.02 -2.35 -0.19
N TYR A 459 -20.93 -1.39 -0.14
CA TYR A 459 -22.25 -1.51 0.50
C TYR A 459 -23.33 -2.10 -0.42
N GLU A 460 -23.02 -2.36 -1.68
CA GLU A 460 -23.96 -2.93 -2.63
C GLU A 460 -24.03 -4.46 -2.49
N ASN A 461 -25.20 -4.98 -2.11
CA ASN A 461 -25.42 -6.42 -1.90
C ASN A 461 -24.91 -7.29 -3.04
N TRP A 462 -25.14 -6.90 -4.30
CA TRP A 462 -24.72 -7.69 -5.46
C TRP A 462 -23.21 -7.94 -5.53
N ARG A 463 -22.38 -7.02 -5.01
CA ARG A 463 -20.92 -7.15 -5.04
C ARG A 463 -20.47 -8.17 -4.00
N LEU A 464 -20.99 -8.05 -2.78
CA LEU A 464 -20.71 -8.99 -1.70
C LEU A 464 -21.23 -10.39 -2.03
N ASP A 465 -22.45 -10.51 -2.53
CA ASP A 465 -23.03 -11.81 -2.92
C ASP A 465 -22.17 -12.49 -3.99
N LYS A 466 -21.68 -11.73 -4.99
CA LYS A 466 -20.76 -12.25 -6.01
C LYS A 466 -19.42 -12.68 -5.41
N LEU A 467 -18.83 -11.87 -4.54
CA LEU A 467 -17.55 -12.18 -3.88
C LEU A 467 -17.65 -13.43 -3.01
N ARG A 468 -18.71 -13.56 -2.20
CA ARG A 468 -18.99 -14.74 -1.38
C ARG A 468 -19.22 -15.99 -2.23
N GLY A 469 -20.00 -15.86 -3.31
CA GLY A 469 -20.21 -16.96 -4.26
C GLY A 469 -18.90 -17.45 -4.88
N LEU A 470 -18.00 -16.53 -5.26
CA LEU A 470 -16.68 -16.88 -5.77
C LEU A 470 -15.77 -17.48 -4.69
N LYS A 471 -15.83 -16.98 -3.46
CA LYS A 471 -15.09 -17.55 -2.34
C LYS A 471 -15.49 -19.01 -2.11
N GLN A 472 -16.80 -19.28 -2.05
CA GLN A 472 -17.33 -20.64 -1.93
C GLN A 472 -16.94 -21.55 -3.11
N ALA A 473 -16.82 -21.00 -4.32
CA ALA A 473 -16.45 -21.79 -5.50
C ALA A 473 -14.95 -22.12 -5.59
N TYR A 474 -14.08 -21.16 -5.24
CA TYR A 474 -12.63 -21.27 -5.46
C TYR A 474 -11.83 -21.58 -4.19
N ASP A 475 -12.36 -21.30 -3.01
CA ASP A 475 -11.75 -21.53 -1.71
C ASP A 475 -12.79 -21.84 -0.61
N PRO A 476 -13.57 -22.95 -0.75
CA PRO A 476 -14.63 -23.32 0.20
C PRO A 476 -14.13 -23.65 1.61
N GLU A 477 -12.83 -23.92 1.76
CA GLU A 477 -12.21 -24.24 3.06
C GLU A 477 -11.56 -23.00 3.71
N GLY A 478 -11.62 -21.83 3.08
CA GLY A 478 -11.04 -20.60 3.62
C GLY A 478 -9.52 -20.66 3.77
N ARG A 479 -8.81 -21.31 2.85
CA ARG A 479 -7.33 -21.38 2.85
C ARG A 479 -6.68 -20.01 2.69
N PHE A 480 -7.36 -19.07 2.04
CA PHE A 480 -6.91 -17.68 1.85
C PHE A 480 -7.76 -16.71 2.68
N SER A 481 -7.64 -16.76 4.01
CA SER A 481 -8.46 -15.94 4.92
C SER A 481 -7.65 -15.11 5.94
N PHE A 482 -6.35 -14.93 5.70
CA PHE A 482 -5.44 -14.22 6.60
C PHE A 482 -5.26 -12.72 6.28
N TYR A 483 -6.03 -12.17 5.33
CA TYR A 483 -5.97 -10.74 4.99
C TYR A 483 -7.32 -10.26 4.44
N ALA A 484 -8.03 -9.41 5.19
CA ALA A 484 -9.36 -8.91 4.86
C ALA A 484 -10.30 -10.01 4.30
N PRO A 485 -10.55 -11.09 5.07
CA PRO A 485 -11.25 -12.26 4.57
C PRO A 485 -12.68 -11.95 4.12
N ILE A 486 -13.10 -12.59 3.03
CA ILE A 486 -14.50 -12.72 2.64
C ILE A 486 -14.98 -14.08 3.14
N GLU A 487 -16.10 -14.11 3.84
CA GLU A 487 -16.74 -15.31 4.42
C GLU A 487 -17.84 -15.88 3.54
#